data_AF-A0A933U0Y1-F1
#
_entry.id   AF-A0A933U0Y1-F1
#
_cell.length_a   1.000
_cell.length_b   1.000
_cell.length_c   1.000
_cell.angle_alpha   90.00
_cell.angle_beta   90.00
_cell.angle_gamma   90.00
#
_symmetry.space_group_name_H-M   'P 1'
#
loop_
_entity.id
_entity.type
_entity.pdbx_description
1 polymer ?
#
loop_
_entity_poly.entity_id
_entity_poly.type
_entity_poly.pdbx_seq_one_letter_code
_entity_poly.pdbx_strand_id
1 'polypeptide(L)'
;MSTLRPSAVVGSIALALLASSCAGFLRWPWGSTQRVPGPMENAREPLPSGDAETHPPGPEEVLILRHADPVQVRPANLTSSFPLSFYDKDLRVTAGSGVFAAPGGRAEVLWPGGNSVVLSGRCAGIVGSKSRGEPAFFFRQIERAVIDFKTEDQVELLGGSRLSAKSGPILLDHVRPDILRVKTQSKAAGEIAFREAVLTLDPGEVVDLPLLAGGGSPLQSDPGLALTQGPGFQVAWSGQVDVGKETELVRVRALGEHEVRALGLRVRMGRDEEVVFRGIVRRDGARAPAEAPTALPADAPKNP
;
A
#
# COMPACT_ATOMS: atom_id res chain seq x y z
N MET A 1 9.71 101.60 31.82
CA MET A 1 9.13 101.59 30.45
C MET A 1 9.65 100.36 29.72
N SER A 2 8.84 99.76 28.83
CA SER A 2 9.08 98.50 28.08
C SER A 2 8.67 97.24 28.86
N THR A 3 7.37 96.90 28.89
CA THR A 3 6.55 96.10 27.94
C THR A 3 6.66 94.59 28.12
N LEU A 4 5.51 94.03 28.52
CA LEU A 4 5.11 92.63 28.58
C LEU A 4 5.43 91.82 27.31
N ARG A 5 5.80 90.55 27.48
CA ARG A 5 5.23 89.42 26.74
C ARG A 5 5.16 88.16 27.63
N PRO A 6 4.00 87.46 27.67
CA PRO A 6 3.87 86.14 28.27
C PRO A 6 4.05 85.05 27.20
N SER A 7 4.91 84.07 27.46
CA SER A 7 4.86 82.75 26.80
C SER A 7 4.62 81.74 27.92
N ALA A 8 3.40 81.22 28.06
CA ALA A 8 2.97 80.01 27.37
C ALA A 8 3.98 78.88 27.59
N VAL A 9 3.78 78.06 28.62
CA VAL A 9 3.65 76.58 28.60
C VAL A 9 3.30 76.17 30.04
N VAL A 10 2.07 76.45 30.46
CA VAL A 10 1.42 75.73 31.58
C VAL A 10 0.30 74.95 30.93
N GLY A 11 0.49 73.64 30.80
CA GLY A 11 -0.53 72.76 30.25
C GLY A 11 0.09 71.68 29.39
N SER A 12 0.52 70.58 30.03
CA SER A 12 0.60 69.25 29.41
C SER A 12 1.00 68.11 30.38
N ILE A 13 1.00 68.30 31.71
CA ILE A 13 1.35 67.18 32.64
C ILE A 13 0.11 66.56 33.31
N ALA A 14 -1.06 67.19 33.25
CA ALA A 14 -2.27 66.69 33.91
C ALA A 14 -3.22 65.87 32.99
N LEU A 15 -2.83 65.54 31.76
CA LEU A 15 -3.68 64.80 30.80
C LEU A 15 -3.05 63.49 30.28
N ALA A 16 -2.00 62.98 30.93
CA ALA A 16 -1.43 61.66 30.61
C ALA A 16 -1.82 60.57 31.64
N LEU A 17 -2.49 60.93 32.73
CA LEU A 17 -2.89 59.99 33.79
C LEU A 17 -4.39 59.67 33.84
N LEU A 18 -5.19 60.23 32.92
CA LEU A 18 -6.62 59.91 32.77
C LEU A 18 -6.97 59.15 31.48
N ALA A 19 -5.96 58.75 30.69
CA ALA A 19 -6.13 57.84 29.54
C ALA A 19 -5.63 56.41 29.81
N SER A 20 -5.25 56.09 31.06
CA SER A 20 -4.79 54.75 31.50
C SER A 20 -5.87 53.95 32.25
N SER A 21 -7.13 54.32 32.08
CA SER A 21 -8.23 53.76 32.86
C SER A 21 -9.51 53.62 32.05
N CYS A 22 -9.42 52.99 30.88
CA CYS A 22 -10.54 52.27 30.25
C CYS A 22 -10.01 51.20 29.27
N ALA A 23 -10.27 49.94 29.60
CA ALA A 23 -10.54 48.86 28.65
C ALA A 23 -9.37 48.20 27.86
N GLY A 24 -8.23 47.91 28.49
CA GLY A 24 -7.22 46.99 27.93
C GLY A 24 -7.06 45.65 28.68
N PHE A 25 -7.51 45.57 29.93
CA PHE A 25 -7.16 44.46 30.85
C PHE A 25 -8.17 43.30 30.92
N LEU A 26 -9.18 43.24 30.03
CA LEU A 26 -10.18 42.16 30.05
C LEU A 26 -10.60 41.76 28.64
N ARG A 27 -9.68 41.12 27.91
CA ARG A 27 -9.95 40.05 26.91
C ARG A 27 -8.70 39.83 26.06
N TRP A 28 -7.64 39.34 26.70
CA TRP A 28 -6.86 38.31 26.01
C TRP A 28 -7.87 37.24 25.60
N PRO A 29 -7.91 36.73 24.36
CA PRO A 29 -8.78 35.62 24.02
C PRO A 29 -8.19 34.36 24.66
N TRP A 30 -8.30 34.26 25.99
CA TRP A 30 -8.35 32.99 26.69
C TRP A 30 -9.46 32.22 26.01
N GLY A 31 -9.06 31.09 25.45
CA GLY A 31 -9.77 30.48 24.37
C GLY A 31 -11.23 30.24 24.69
N SER A 32 -12.03 30.27 23.62
CA SER A 32 -12.73 29.01 23.40
C SER A 32 -11.62 27.96 23.37
N THR A 33 -11.42 27.26 24.50
CA THR A 33 -10.87 25.91 24.44
C THR A 33 -11.55 25.32 23.22
N GLN A 34 -10.75 25.02 22.20
CA GLN A 34 -11.21 24.36 20.99
C GLN A 34 -12.23 23.36 21.50
N ARG A 35 -13.53 23.62 21.23
CA ARG A 35 -14.59 22.78 21.79
C ARG A 35 -14.24 21.45 21.20
N VAL A 36 -13.66 20.57 22.01
CA VAL A 36 -13.27 19.25 21.56
C VAL A 36 -14.59 18.74 21.04
N PRO A 37 -14.73 18.53 19.72
CA PRO A 37 -16.00 18.11 19.17
C PRO A 37 -16.41 16.94 20.05
N GLY A 38 -17.63 17.02 20.59
CA GLY A 38 -18.17 15.92 21.36
C GLY A 38 -17.96 14.63 20.56
N PRO A 39 -17.80 13.47 21.23
CA PRO A 39 -17.62 12.21 20.53
C PRO A 39 -18.63 12.14 19.38
N MET A 40 -18.13 12.00 18.15
CA MET A 40 -18.99 11.99 16.97
C MET A 40 -20.05 10.91 17.17
N GLU A 41 -21.32 11.28 17.07
CA GLU A 41 -22.40 10.29 17.10
C GLU A 41 -22.15 9.26 16.00
N ASN A 42 -22.25 7.98 16.36
CA ASN A 42 -22.02 6.90 15.41
C ASN A 42 -23.07 6.99 14.31
N ALA A 43 -22.63 7.11 13.05
CA ALA A 43 -23.55 7.15 11.92
C ALA A 43 -24.33 5.83 11.72
N ARG A 44 -23.84 4.73 12.31
CA ARG A 44 -24.46 3.39 12.30
C ARG A 44 -24.14 2.63 13.59
N GLU A 45 -25.14 1.92 14.12
CA GLU A 45 -24.99 0.97 15.23
C GLU A 45 -25.47 -0.43 14.81
N PRO A 46 -24.63 -1.48 14.96
CA PRO A 46 -23.23 -1.42 15.37
C PRO A 46 -22.35 -0.75 14.30
N LEU A 47 -21.20 -0.26 14.72
CA LEU A 47 -20.16 0.17 13.79
C LEU A 47 -19.76 -1.02 12.90
N PRO A 48 -19.39 -0.78 11.62
CA PRO A 48 -18.89 -1.85 10.77
C PRO A 48 -17.65 -2.49 11.39
N SER A 49 -17.52 -3.80 11.19
CA SER A 49 -16.37 -4.60 11.62
C SER A 49 -15.06 -3.94 11.18
N GLY A 50 -14.22 -3.58 12.15
CA GLY A 50 -12.92 -2.97 11.88
C GLY A 50 -11.86 -3.99 11.46
N ASP A 51 -10.64 -3.51 11.14
CA ASP A 51 -9.49 -4.37 10.82
C ASP A 51 -9.18 -5.40 11.93
N ALA A 52 -9.52 -5.10 13.18
CA ALA A 52 -9.31 -6.01 14.31
C ALA A 52 -10.11 -7.32 14.20
N GLU A 53 -11.29 -7.28 13.58
CA GLU A 53 -12.10 -8.49 13.33
C GLU A 53 -11.59 -9.25 12.10
N THR A 54 -10.99 -8.55 11.14
CA THR A 54 -10.45 -9.16 9.91
C THR A 54 -9.12 -9.86 10.17
N HIS A 55 -8.32 -9.34 11.10
CA HIS A 55 -6.97 -9.83 11.42
C HIS A 55 -6.86 -10.17 12.91
N PRO A 56 -7.40 -11.33 13.33
CA PRO A 56 -7.39 -11.70 14.73
C PRO A 56 -5.94 -11.94 15.24
N PRO A 57 -5.73 -11.77 16.55
CA PRO A 57 -4.45 -12.07 17.19
C PRO A 57 -3.92 -13.46 16.83
N GLY A 58 -2.65 -13.56 16.47
CA GLY A 58 -1.97 -14.82 16.18
C GLY A 58 -0.78 -15.10 17.11
N PRO A 59 -0.24 -16.33 17.11
CA PRO A 59 0.88 -16.72 17.97
C PRO A 59 2.23 -16.13 17.55
N GLU A 60 2.35 -15.62 16.33
CA GLU A 60 3.61 -15.06 15.82
C GLU A 60 3.93 -13.73 16.48
N GLU A 61 5.11 -13.63 17.06
CA GLU A 61 5.65 -12.40 17.62
C GLU A 61 6.62 -11.73 16.65
N VAL A 62 6.57 -10.40 16.59
CA VAL A 62 7.50 -9.55 15.84
C VAL A 62 7.99 -8.41 16.73
N LEU A 63 9.19 -7.93 16.44
CA LEU A 63 9.74 -6.73 17.05
C LEU A 63 9.51 -5.55 16.11
N ILE A 64 8.85 -4.50 16.58
CA ILE A 64 8.75 -3.24 15.85
C ILE A 64 9.82 -2.31 16.38
N LEU A 65 10.65 -1.75 15.51
CA LEU A 65 11.64 -0.75 15.85
C LEU A 65 11.32 0.58 15.16
N ARG A 66 11.45 1.66 15.90
CA ARG A 66 11.30 3.04 15.44
C ARG A 66 12.66 3.63 15.11
N HIS A 67 12.85 4.00 13.85
CA HIS A 67 14.06 4.67 13.37
C HIS A 67 13.89 6.19 13.31
N ALA A 68 12.69 6.68 12.98
CA ALA A 68 12.38 8.11 12.91
C ALA A 68 10.90 8.38 13.26
N ASP A 69 10.62 9.54 13.86
CA ASP A 69 9.27 9.96 14.21
C ASP A 69 8.49 10.56 13.03
N PRO A 70 7.15 10.44 13.03
CA PRO A 70 6.32 9.73 13.99
C PRO A 70 6.00 8.27 13.58
N VAL A 71 5.99 7.36 14.56
CA VAL A 71 5.55 5.96 14.39
C VAL A 71 4.51 5.63 15.46
N GLN A 72 3.45 4.95 15.05
CA GLN A 72 2.41 4.43 15.94
C GLN A 72 2.23 2.94 15.75
N VAL A 73 1.84 2.27 16.82
CA VAL A 73 1.55 0.84 16.82
C VAL A 73 0.18 0.62 17.46
N ARG A 74 -0.62 -0.25 16.84
CA ARG A 74 -1.87 -0.78 17.40
C ARG A 74 -1.69 -2.26 17.67
N PRO A 75 -1.48 -2.70 18.92
CA PRO A 75 -1.43 -4.12 19.25
C PRO A 75 -2.72 -4.85 18.86
N ALA A 76 -2.62 -6.13 18.52
CA ALA A 76 -3.73 -6.94 17.98
C ALA A 76 -5.01 -6.92 18.85
N ASN A 77 -4.85 -6.95 20.18
CA ASN A 77 -5.96 -6.96 21.15
C ASN A 77 -6.51 -5.57 21.49
N LEU A 78 -5.98 -4.51 20.87
CA LEU A 78 -6.37 -3.14 21.15
C LEU A 78 -7.00 -2.49 19.92
N THR A 79 -7.98 -1.63 20.18
CA THR A 79 -8.69 -0.86 19.15
C THR A 79 -7.96 0.42 18.77
N SER A 80 -7.17 0.99 19.68
CA SER A 80 -6.45 2.26 19.48
C SER A 80 -4.96 2.05 19.23
N SER A 81 -4.39 2.83 18.31
CA SER A 81 -2.94 2.98 18.17
C SER A 81 -2.37 3.93 19.23
N PHE A 82 -1.11 3.73 19.59
CA PHE A 82 -0.34 4.68 20.41
C PHE A 82 1.02 4.94 19.79
N PRO A 83 1.62 6.12 20.00
CA PRO A 83 2.92 6.45 19.46
C PRO A 83 4.03 5.67 20.15
N LEU A 84 5.02 5.20 19.38
CA LEU A 84 6.30 4.77 19.93
C LEU A 84 7.11 6.02 20.26
N SER A 85 7.47 6.16 21.53
CA SER A 85 8.09 7.38 22.05
C SER A 85 9.58 7.44 21.70
N PHE A 86 10.21 8.59 21.99
CA PHE A 86 11.65 8.73 21.74
C PHE A 86 12.50 7.73 22.52
N TYR A 87 12.11 7.49 23.78
CA TYR A 87 12.82 6.64 24.75
C TYR A 87 12.43 5.17 24.64
N ASP A 88 11.24 4.89 24.13
CA ASP A 88 10.73 3.53 23.91
C ASP A 88 10.66 3.27 22.40
N LYS A 89 11.83 2.95 21.84
CA LYS A 89 12.02 2.85 20.39
C LYS A 89 11.57 1.52 19.82
N ASP A 90 11.35 0.52 20.66
CA ASP A 90 10.94 -0.80 20.20
C ASP A 90 9.78 -1.35 21.00
N LEU A 91 9.00 -2.21 20.35
CA LEU A 91 7.87 -2.87 20.98
C LEU A 91 7.68 -4.24 20.35
N ARG A 92 7.59 -5.27 21.20
CA ARG A 92 7.18 -6.60 20.76
C ARG A 92 5.67 -6.65 20.63
N VAL A 93 5.19 -7.12 19.49
CA VAL A 93 3.77 -7.30 19.22
C VAL A 93 3.50 -8.63 18.55
N THR A 94 2.24 -9.05 18.57
CA THR A 94 1.78 -10.29 17.94
C THR A 94 1.16 -10.02 16.56
N ALA A 95 0.97 -11.08 15.77
CA ALA A 95 0.16 -11.03 14.55
C ALA A 95 -1.24 -10.45 14.84
N GLY A 96 -1.80 -9.69 13.89
CA GLY A 96 -2.98 -8.85 14.02
C GLY A 96 -2.68 -7.39 14.41
N SER A 97 -1.44 -7.09 14.79
CA SER A 97 -1.01 -5.74 15.17
C SER A 97 -0.80 -4.85 13.95
N GLY A 98 -1.24 -3.60 14.03
CA GLY A 98 -1.04 -2.56 13.02
C GLY A 98 0.19 -1.71 13.30
N VAL A 99 0.92 -1.35 12.25
CA VAL A 99 2.09 -0.45 12.30
C VAL A 99 1.85 0.71 11.35
N PHE A 100 2.08 1.93 11.84
CA PHE A 100 1.82 3.16 11.10
C PHE A 100 3.05 4.06 11.20
N ALA A 101 3.59 4.47 10.06
CA ALA A 101 4.57 5.55 9.94
C ALA A 101 3.87 6.72 9.25
N ALA A 102 3.84 7.89 9.89
CA ALA A 102 3.33 9.09 9.23
C ALA A 102 4.45 9.75 8.39
N PRO A 103 4.16 10.80 7.61
CA PRO A 103 5.18 11.49 6.81
C PRO A 103 6.43 11.85 7.63
N GLY A 104 7.61 11.47 7.12
CA GLY A 104 8.90 11.62 7.81
C GLY A 104 9.26 10.49 8.78
N GLY A 105 8.28 9.67 9.17
CA GLY A 105 8.48 8.51 10.04
C GLY A 105 9.21 7.37 9.36
N ARG A 106 9.87 6.54 10.16
CA ARG A 106 10.53 5.31 9.70
C ARG A 106 10.42 4.24 10.77
N ALA A 107 9.84 3.10 10.39
CA ALA A 107 9.67 1.94 11.26
C ALA A 107 10.24 0.69 10.59
N GLU A 108 10.67 -0.28 11.37
CA GLU A 108 11.08 -1.60 10.92
C GLU A 108 10.29 -2.65 11.68
N VAL A 109 9.71 -3.60 10.96
CA VAL A 109 9.06 -4.78 11.53
C VAL A 109 10.03 -5.94 11.31
N LEU A 110 10.49 -6.58 12.39
CA LEU A 110 11.50 -7.62 12.38
C LEU A 110 10.91 -8.93 12.92
N TRP A 111 10.98 -9.98 12.12
CA TRP A 111 10.60 -11.33 12.51
C TRP A 111 11.79 -12.08 13.12
N PRO A 112 11.57 -13.05 14.03
CA PRO A 112 12.64 -13.87 14.62
C PRO A 112 13.51 -14.61 13.60
N GLY A 113 12.96 -14.92 12.41
CA GLY A 113 13.68 -15.55 11.30
C GLY A 113 14.61 -14.62 10.51
N GLY A 114 14.72 -13.35 10.91
CA GLY A 114 15.58 -12.36 10.26
C GLY A 114 14.94 -11.66 9.06
N ASN A 115 13.72 -12.02 8.68
CA ASN A 115 12.96 -11.25 7.70
C ASN A 115 12.63 -9.89 8.30
N SER A 116 12.65 -8.82 7.49
CA SER A 116 12.25 -7.50 7.95
C SER A 116 11.53 -6.69 6.88
N VAL A 117 10.67 -5.78 7.34
CA VAL A 117 9.97 -4.79 6.51
C VAL A 117 10.26 -3.42 7.07
N VAL A 118 10.96 -2.59 6.31
CA VAL A 118 11.27 -1.21 6.66
C VAL A 118 10.29 -0.28 5.95
N LEU A 119 9.46 0.40 6.73
CA LEU A 119 8.48 1.40 6.31
C LEU A 119 9.11 2.79 6.37
N SER A 120 9.04 3.57 5.28
CA SER A 120 9.57 4.94 5.23
C SER A 120 8.54 5.92 4.67
N GLY A 121 8.33 7.03 5.36
CA GLY A 121 7.31 8.01 5.01
C GLY A 121 5.92 7.56 5.45
N ARG A 122 4.90 7.91 4.67
CA ARG A 122 3.49 7.57 4.94
C ARG A 122 3.20 6.11 4.59
N CYS A 123 3.37 5.22 5.56
CA CYS A 123 3.16 3.78 5.40
C CYS A 123 2.29 3.21 6.51
N ALA A 124 1.50 2.21 6.19
CA ALA A 124 0.71 1.46 7.15
C ALA A 124 0.62 0.00 6.74
N GLY A 125 0.64 -0.90 7.72
CA GLY A 125 0.41 -2.31 7.47
C GLY A 125 0.08 -3.10 8.72
N ILE A 126 -0.26 -4.36 8.53
CA ILE A 126 -0.71 -5.29 9.57
C ILE A 126 0.22 -6.50 9.55
N VAL A 127 0.65 -6.94 10.73
CA VAL A 127 1.42 -8.18 10.90
C VAL A 127 0.47 -9.36 10.72
N GLY A 128 0.74 -10.25 9.78
CA GLY A 128 -0.07 -11.44 9.55
C GLY A 128 0.44 -12.69 10.26
N SER A 129 -0.37 -13.75 10.22
CA SER A 129 -0.09 -15.01 10.92
C SER A 129 0.20 -16.16 9.95
N LYS A 130 1.48 -16.52 9.82
CA LYS A 130 1.91 -17.60 8.92
C LYS A 130 1.31 -18.95 9.28
N SER A 131 1.10 -19.22 10.57
CA SER A 131 0.46 -20.45 11.05
C SER A 131 -0.98 -20.60 10.55
N ARG A 132 -1.64 -19.49 10.20
CA ARG A 132 -2.96 -19.48 9.54
C ARG A 132 -2.90 -19.52 8.01
N GLY A 133 -1.71 -19.60 7.43
CA GLY A 133 -1.51 -19.50 5.99
C GLY A 133 -1.66 -18.06 5.45
N GLU A 134 -1.61 -17.06 6.32
CA GLU A 134 -1.62 -15.66 5.93
C GLU A 134 -0.22 -15.20 5.50
N PRO A 135 -0.13 -14.18 4.62
CA PRO A 135 1.10 -13.42 4.41
C PRO A 135 1.69 -12.91 5.73
N ALA A 136 3.01 -12.82 5.82
CA ALA A 136 3.70 -12.30 7.00
C ALA A 136 3.34 -10.84 7.30
N PHE A 137 3.09 -10.05 6.26
CA PHE A 137 2.75 -8.63 6.38
C PHE A 137 1.74 -8.22 5.30
N PHE A 138 0.77 -7.39 5.68
CA PHE A 138 -0.25 -6.82 4.79
C PHE A 138 -0.05 -5.31 4.68
N PHE A 139 0.25 -4.81 3.49
CA PHE A 139 0.36 -3.37 3.27
C PHE A 139 -1.03 -2.74 3.06
N ARG A 140 -1.36 -1.75 3.90
CA ARG A 140 -2.57 -0.92 3.76
C ARG A 140 -2.28 0.41 3.10
N GLN A 141 -1.05 0.91 3.28
CA GLN A 141 -0.56 2.14 2.67
C GLN A 141 0.95 2.04 2.49
N ILE A 142 1.44 2.51 1.35
CA ILE A 142 2.87 2.53 1.03
C ILE A 142 3.19 3.88 0.42
N GLU A 143 4.20 4.58 0.95
CA GLU A 143 4.93 5.61 0.22
C GLU A 143 6.22 4.98 -0.31
N ARG A 144 7.03 4.44 0.61
CA ARG A 144 8.22 3.64 0.31
C ARG A 144 8.42 2.56 1.36
N ALA A 145 8.75 1.35 0.92
CA ALA A 145 9.10 0.25 1.81
C ALA A 145 10.24 -0.60 1.26
N VAL A 146 11.05 -1.17 2.14
CA VAL A 146 12.08 -2.15 1.77
C VAL A 146 11.80 -3.44 2.52
N ILE A 147 11.75 -4.56 1.80
CA ILE A 147 11.51 -5.87 2.37
C ILE A 147 12.78 -6.69 2.24
N ASP A 148 13.32 -7.15 3.35
CA ASP A 148 14.45 -8.08 3.38
C ASP A 148 13.95 -9.48 3.73
N PHE A 149 13.93 -10.37 2.74
CA PHE A 149 13.66 -11.79 2.95
C PHE A 149 14.96 -12.52 3.28
N LYS A 150 14.95 -13.34 4.33
CA LYS A 150 15.97 -14.33 4.68
C LYS A 150 15.46 -15.77 4.54
N THR A 151 14.16 -15.94 4.66
CA THR A 151 13.44 -17.20 4.46
C THR A 151 12.34 -16.99 3.43
N GLU A 152 11.93 -18.07 2.76
CA GLU A 152 10.79 -18.04 1.84
C GLU A 152 9.53 -17.63 2.61
N ASP A 153 9.04 -16.45 2.29
CA ASP A 153 7.90 -15.82 2.93
C ASP A 153 7.07 -15.08 1.90
N GLN A 154 5.85 -14.74 2.29
CA GLN A 154 4.94 -13.96 1.47
C GLN A 154 4.56 -12.67 2.18
N VAL A 155 4.45 -11.58 1.43
CA VAL A 155 3.84 -10.33 1.89
C VAL A 155 2.74 -9.93 0.91
N GLU A 156 1.65 -9.37 1.43
CA GLU A 156 0.58 -8.82 0.61
C GLU A 156 0.84 -7.34 0.34
N LEU A 157 1.05 -7.02 -0.93
CA LEU A 157 1.30 -5.67 -1.42
C LEU A 157 0.02 -4.81 -1.40
N LEU A 158 0.21 -3.50 -1.59
CA LEU A 158 -0.91 -2.58 -1.78
C LEU A 158 -1.76 -3.05 -2.97
N GLY A 159 -3.08 -3.12 -2.78
CA GLY A 159 -4.01 -3.66 -3.78
C GLY A 159 -4.20 -5.18 -3.71
N GLY A 160 -3.49 -5.89 -2.84
CA GLY A 160 -3.77 -7.28 -2.49
C GLY A 160 -2.95 -8.35 -3.21
N SER A 161 -2.10 -7.98 -4.17
CA SER A 161 -1.18 -8.93 -4.82
C SER A 161 -0.17 -9.48 -3.82
N ARG A 162 0.36 -10.69 -4.06
CA ARG A 162 1.30 -11.34 -3.14
C ARG A 162 2.70 -11.36 -3.71
N LEU A 163 3.65 -10.88 -2.94
CA LEU A 163 5.08 -10.95 -3.25
C LEU A 163 5.71 -12.06 -2.41
N SER A 164 6.41 -12.97 -3.07
CA SER A 164 7.21 -14.01 -2.44
C SER A 164 8.63 -14.01 -2.99
N ALA A 165 9.62 -14.17 -2.12
CA ALA A 165 11.01 -14.29 -2.55
C ALA A 165 11.81 -15.11 -1.54
N LYS A 166 12.90 -15.71 -2.02
CA LYS A 166 13.85 -16.43 -1.15
C LYS A 166 14.81 -15.48 -0.43
N SER A 167 15.09 -14.32 -1.04
CA SER A 167 16.06 -13.36 -0.55
C SER A 167 15.68 -11.92 -0.93
N GLY A 168 15.91 -10.97 -0.03
CA GLY A 168 15.83 -9.53 -0.30
C GLY A 168 17.21 -8.87 -0.49
N PRO A 169 17.27 -7.55 -0.66
CA PRO A 169 16.16 -6.61 -0.48
C PRO A 169 15.29 -6.41 -1.73
N ILE A 170 13.99 -6.20 -1.53
CA ILE A 170 13.03 -5.76 -2.54
C ILE A 170 12.48 -4.39 -2.13
N LEU A 171 12.58 -3.42 -3.04
CA LEU A 171 12.12 -2.05 -2.84
C LEU A 171 10.72 -1.88 -3.43
N LEU A 172 9.82 -1.30 -2.63
CA LEU A 172 8.48 -0.88 -3.02
C LEU A 172 8.40 0.63 -2.99
N ASP A 173 7.96 1.24 -4.10
CA ASP A 173 7.74 2.69 -4.21
C ASP A 173 6.34 2.97 -4.79
N HIS A 174 5.53 3.76 -4.10
CA HIS A 174 4.22 4.20 -4.61
C HIS A 174 4.41 5.45 -5.47
N VAL A 175 4.78 5.23 -6.73
CA VAL A 175 5.18 6.31 -7.66
C VAL A 175 3.99 7.14 -8.13
N ARG A 176 2.83 6.52 -8.30
CA ARG A 176 1.57 7.17 -8.70
C ARG A 176 0.40 6.57 -7.92
N PRO A 177 -0.73 7.29 -7.77
CA PRO A 177 -1.88 6.77 -7.03
C PRO A 177 -2.36 5.39 -7.49
N ASP A 178 -2.20 5.08 -8.76
CA ASP A 178 -2.65 3.87 -9.45
C ASP A 178 -1.51 2.88 -9.77
N ILE A 179 -0.25 3.16 -9.39
CA ILE A 179 0.91 2.32 -9.74
C ILE A 179 1.82 2.13 -8.54
N LEU A 180 2.03 0.86 -8.16
CA LEU A 180 3.06 0.44 -7.21
C LEU A 180 4.27 -0.12 -7.97
N ARG A 181 5.43 0.50 -7.82
CA ARG A 181 6.68 0.01 -8.41
C ARG A 181 7.34 -0.98 -7.46
N VAL A 182 7.66 -2.15 -7.99
CA VAL A 182 8.42 -3.20 -7.29
C VAL A 182 9.77 -3.35 -7.98
N LYS A 183 10.84 -3.19 -7.21
CA LYS A 183 12.22 -3.31 -7.71
C LYS A 183 13.00 -4.33 -6.91
N THR A 184 13.53 -5.33 -7.59
CA THR A 184 14.40 -6.34 -6.99
C THR A 184 15.82 -5.80 -6.91
N GLN A 185 16.38 -5.72 -5.69
CA GLN A 185 17.78 -5.37 -5.46
C GLN A 185 18.61 -6.58 -4.99
N SER A 186 17.98 -7.74 -4.83
CA SER A 186 18.61 -9.02 -4.53
C SER A 186 19.25 -9.66 -5.76
N LYS A 187 20.14 -10.63 -5.51
CA LYS A 187 20.67 -11.54 -6.53
C LYS A 187 19.74 -12.71 -6.83
N ALA A 188 18.77 -12.97 -5.96
CA ALA A 188 17.75 -14.00 -6.15
C ALA A 188 16.52 -13.40 -6.83
N ALA A 189 15.82 -14.23 -7.61
CA ALA A 189 14.54 -13.87 -8.20
C ALA A 189 13.43 -13.79 -7.13
N GLY A 190 12.46 -12.92 -7.39
CA GLY A 190 11.19 -12.84 -6.67
C GLY A 190 10.03 -13.26 -7.56
N GLU A 191 8.87 -13.49 -6.96
CA GLU A 191 7.64 -13.81 -7.67
C GLU A 191 6.50 -12.93 -7.14
N ILE A 192 5.75 -12.32 -8.04
CA ILE A 192 4.53 -11.58 -7.72
C ILE A 192 3.34 -12.35 -8.28
N ALA A 193 2.50 -12.89 -7.39
CA ALA A 193 1.19 -13.40 -7.77
C ALA A 193 0.20 -12.24 -7.86
N PHE A 194 -0.25 -11.95 -9.09
CA PHE A 194 -1.18 -10.87 -9.42
C PHE A 194 -2.35 -11.44 -10.21
N ARG A 195 -3.52 -11.53 -9.58
CA ARG A 195 -4.73 -12.14 -10.17
C ARG A 195 -4.49 -13.57 -10.68
N GLU A 196 -4.52 -13.77 -11.99
CA GLU A 196 -4.28 -15.07 -12.66
C GLU A 196 -2.84 -15.23 -13.17
N ALA A 197 -2.02 -14.19 -13.03
CA ALA A 197 -0.63 -14.18 -13.49
C ALA A 197 0.35 -14.34 -12.32
N VAL A 198 1.44 -15.05 -12.59
CA VAL A 198 2.63 -15.05 -11.74
C VAL A 198 3.73 -14.34 -12.52
N LEU A 199 4.17 -13.20 -12.02
CA LEU A 199 5.23 -12.38 -12.62
C LEU A 199 6.54 -12.74 -11.91
N THR A 200 7.49 -13.29 -12.64
CA THR A 200 8.86 -13.48 -12.13
C THR A 200 9.60 -12.14 -12.18
N LEU A 201 10.32 -11.83 -11.11
CA LEU A 201 11.18 -10.66 -10.98
C LEU A 201 12.64 -11.11 -10.97
N ASP A 202 13.34 -10.87 -12.06
CA ASP A 202 14.77 -11.14 -12.14
C ASP A 202 15.61 -10.15 -11.31
N PRO A 203 16.87 -10.48 -10.97
CA PRO A 203 17.77 -9.59 -10.26
C PRO A 203 17.94 -8.23 -10.96
N GLY A 204 17.62 -7.15 -10.27
CA GLY A 204 17.68 -5.79 -10.81
C GLY A 204 16.45 -5.35 -11.61
N GLU A 205 15.49 -6.25 -11.85
CA GLU A 205 14.26 -5.96 -12.58
C GLU A 205 13.35 -5.00 -11.81
N VAL A 206 12.59 -4.21 -12.57
CA VAL A 206 11.60 -3.27 -12.08
C VAL A 206 10.28 -3.58 -12.77
N VAL A 207 9.23 -3.83 -11.97
CA VAL A 207 7.87 -4.04 -12.46
C VAL A 207 6.96 -2.98 -11.85
N ASP A 208 6.17 -2.35 -12.72
CA ASP A 208 5.13 -1.41 -12.33
C ASP A 208 3.79 -2.14 -12.24
N LEU A 209 3.30 -2.35 -11.02
CA LEU A 209 2.04 -3.05 -10.74
C LEU A 209 0.87 -2.05 -10.72
N PRO A 210 -0.19 -2.27 -11.52
CA PRO A 210 -1.38 -1.44 -11.47
C PRO A 210 -2.21 -1.73 -10.21
N LEU A 211 -2.62 -0.67 -9.52
CA LEU A 211 -3.53 -0.71 -8.37
C LEU A 211 -4.96 -0.61 -8.85
N LEU A 212 -5.57 -1.76 -9.11
CA LEU A 212 -6.89 -1.86 -9.70
C LEU A 212 -7.99 -1.68 -8.63
N ALA A 213 -9.09 -1.03 -9.00
CA ALA A 213 -10.24 -0.86 -8.11
C ALA A 213 -10.83 -2.20 -7.63
N GLY A 214 -10.77 -3.24 -8.47
CA GLY A 214 -11.18 -4.60 -8.12
C GLY A 214 -10.11 -5.43 -7.40
N GLY A 215 -8.98 -4.83 -7.01
CA GLY A 215 -7.86 -5.51 -6.40
C GLY A 215 -6.97 -6.29 -7.38
N GLY A 216 -5.81 -6.68 -6.86
CA GLY A 216 -4.76 -7.49 -7.50
C GLY A 216 -4.52 -8.82 -6.80
N SER A 217 -5.36 -9.19 -5.81
CA SER A 217 -5.23 -10.45 -5.09
C SER A 217 -5.20 -11.64 -6.03
N PRO A 218 -4.29 -12.61 -5.80
CA PRO A 218 -4.25 -13.81 -6.61
C PRO A 218 -5.59 -14.53 -6.48
N LEU A 219 -6.07 -15.04 -7.60
CA LEU A 219 -7.26 -15.88 -7.59
C LEU A 219 -6.93 -17.15 -6.80
N GLN A 220 -7.61 -17.35 -5.68
CA GLN A 220 -7.49 -18.57 -4.92
C GLN A 220 -7.95 -19.72 -5.83
N SER A 221 -7.05 -20.67 -6.11
CA SER A 221 -7.39 -21.88 -6.83
C SER A 221 -8.36 -22.66 -5.94
N ASP A 222 -9.63 -22.62 -6.28
CA ASP A 222 -10.65 -23.41 -5.62
C ASP A 222 -10.46 -24.86 -6.08
N PRO A 223 -10.12 -25.80 -5.18
CA PRO A 223 -9.87 -27.19 -5.55
C PRO A 223 -11.14 -27.89 -6.08
N GLY A 224 -12.32 -27.30 -5.89
CA GLY A 224 -13.57 -27.75 -6.50
C GLY A 224 -13.76 -27.31 -7.95
N LEU A 225 -12.88 -26.45 -8.48
CA LEU A 225 -12.93 -26.03 -9.88
C LEU A 225 -12.17 -27.02 -10.75
N ALA A 226 -12.86 -27.57 -11.75
CA ALA A 226 -12.18 -28.25 -12.84
C ALA A 226 -11.49 -27.20 -13.74
N LEU A 227 -10.34 -27.59 -14.27
CA LEU A 227 -9.46 -26.69 -15.03
C LEU A 227 -9.24 -27.23 -16.43
N THR A 228 -9.25 -26.33 -17.42
CA THR A 228 -8.74 -26.61 -18.75
C THR A 228 -7.77 -25.52 -19.19
N GLN A 229 -6.69 -25.94 -19.88
CA GLN A 229 -5.81 -25.05 -20.62
C GLN A 229 -6.43 -24.71 -21.98
N GLY A 230 -6.53 -23.42 -22.27
CA GLY A 230 -6.80 -22.85 -23.59
C GLY A 230 -5.50 -22.29 -24.21
N PRO A 231 -5.55 -21.70 -25.42
CA PRO A 231 -4.38 -21.13 -26.06
C PRO A 231 -3.90 -19.85 -25.36
N GLY A 232 -2.99 -20.00 -24.40
CA GLY A 232 -2.38 -18.90 -23.66
C GLY A 232 -3.21 -18.38 -22.47
N PHE A 233 -4.24 -19.10 -22.05
CA PHE A 233 -5.07 -18.77 -20.89
C PHE A 233 -5.65 -20.03 -20.25
N GLN A 234 -6.12 -19.91 -19.01
CA GLN A 234 -6.77 -20.98 -18.29
C GLN A 234 -8.27 -20.71 -18.15
N VAL A 235 -9.08 -21.77 -18.25
CA VAL A 235 -10.51 -21.74 -17.95
C VAL A 235 -10.76 -22.63 -16.75
N ALA A 236 -11.48 -22.11 -15.75
CA ALA A 236 -11.86 -22.80 -14.53
C ALA A 236 -13.38 -22.77 -14.38
N TRP A 237 -14.01 -23.86 -13.93
CA TRP A 237 -15.46 -23.89 -13.71
C TRP A 237 -15.84 -24.78 -12.54
N SER A 238 -17.01 -24.49 -11.97
CA SER A 238 -17.65 -25.33 -10.95
C SER A 238 -18.86 -26.06 -11.54
N GLY A 239 -19.07 -27.31 -11.16
CA GLY A 239 -20.24 -28.09 -11.57
C GLY A 239 -20.08 -28.82 -12.91
N GLN A 240 -21.21 -29.23 -13.49
CA GLN A 240 -21.25 -30.07 -14.69
C GLN A 240 -21.35 -29.17 -15.94
N VAL A 241 -20.24 -29.02 -16.63
CA VAL A 241 -20.19 -28.33 -17.93
C VAL A 241 -19.56 -29.23 -18.97
N ASP A 242 -19.97 -29.06 -20.22
CA ASP A 242 -19.35 -29.69 -21.37
C ASP A 242 -18.31 -28.72 -21.97
N VAL A 243 -17.09 -29.20 -22.21
CA VAL A 243 -15.95 -28.36 -22.61
C VAL A 243 -15.41 -28.82 -23.96
N GLY A 244 -15.61 -27.99 -24.98
CA GLY A 244 -15.01 -28.14 -26.30
C GLY A 244 -13.72 -27.32 -26.42
N LYS A 245 -12.60 -27.99 -26.73
CA LYS A 245 -11.33 -27.32 -27.04
C LYS A 245 -11.15 -27.24 -28.54
N GLU A 246 -10.96 -26.04 -29.06
CA GLU A 246 -10.56 -25.77 -30.43
C GLU A 246 -9.20 -25.07 -30.43
N THR A 247 -8.52 -25.00 -31.58
CA THR A 247 -7.14 -24.49 -31.68
C THR A 247 -6.97 -23.07 -31.12
N GLU A 248 -7.98 -22.21 -31.27
CA GLU A 248 -7.91 -20.79 -30.88
C GLU A 248 -8.90 -20.39 -29.77
N LEU A 249 -9.80 -21.29 -29.39
CA LEU A 249 -10.87 -20.98 -28.45
C LEU A 249 -11.25 -22.16 -27.56
N VAL A 250 -11.82 -21.84 -26.41
CA VAL A 250 -12.43 -22.81 -25.50
C VAL A 250 -13.91 -22.49 -25.42
N ARG A 251 -14.74 -23.45 -25.81
CA ARG A 251 -16.19 -23.39 -25.73
C ARG A 251 -16.64 -24.14 -24.48
N VAL A 252 -17.44 -23.50 -23.65
CA VAL A 252 -18.00 -24.10 -22.44
C VAL A 252 -19.52 -24.02 -22.53
N ARG A 253 -20.20 -25.16 -22.36
CA ARG A 253 -21.67 -25.23 -22.29
C ARG A 253 -22.10 -25.74 -20.91
N ALA A 254 -22.96 -25.01 -20.23
CA ALA A 254 -23.40 -25.37 -18.90
C ALA A 254 -24.57 -26.40 -18.94
N LEU A 255 -24.49 -27.47 -18.15
CA LEU A 255 -25.59 -28.45 -18.01
C LEU A 255 -26.59 -28.08 -16.89
N GLY A 256 -26.30 -27.01 -16.15
CA GLY A 256 -27.08 -26.47 -15.04
C GLY A 256 -26.67 -25.03 -14.74
N GLU A 257 -27.01 -24.51 -13.55
CA GLU A 257 -26.52 -23.20 -13.12
C GLU A 257 -25.09 -23.30 -12.60
N HIS A 258 -24.13 -22.75 -13.35
CA HIS A 258 -22.71 -22.91 -13.08
C HIS A 258 -21.94 -21.60 -13.27
N GLU A 259 -20.81 -21.48 -12.58
CA GLU A 259 -19.90 -20.35 -12.74
C GLU A 259 -18.66 -20.80 -13.50
N VAL A 260 -18.33 -20.06 -14.56
CA VAL A 260 -17.13 -20.26 -15.39
C VAL A 260 -16.25 -19.02 -15.31
N ARG A 261 -14.94 -19.22 -15.19
CA ARG A 261 -13.92 -18.19 -15.02
C ARG A 261 -12.83 -18.34 -16.06
N ALA A 262 -12.47 -17.27 -16.74
CA ALA A 262 -11.31 -17.21 -17.63
C ALA A 262 -10.97 -15.75 -17.96
N LEU A 263 -9.71 -15.47 -18.28
CA LEU A 263 -9.26 -14.14 -18.75
C LEU A 263 -9.66 -13.00 -17.79
N GLY A 264 -9.62 -13.26 -16.47
CA GLY A 264 -10.07 -12.34 -15.44
C GLY A 264 -11.58 -12.08 -15.37
N LEU A 265 -12.41 -12.80 -16.12
CA LEU A 265 -13.88 -12.69 -16.08
C LEU A 265 -14.51 -13.81 -15.25
N ARG A 266 -15.65 -13.53 -14.63
CA ARG A 266 -16.54 -14.50 -13.99
C ARG A 266 -17.91 -14.44 -14.68
N VAL A 267 -18.33 -15.54 -15.28
CA VAL A 267 -19.59 -15.66 -16.01
C VAL A 267 -20.47 -16.66 -15.29
N ARG A 268 -21.62 -16.22 -14.79
CA ARG A 268 -22.67 -17.11 -14.29
C ARG A 268 -23.51 -17.53 -15.48
N MET A 269 -23.58 -18.83 -15.72
CA MET A 269 -24.27 -19.43 -16.86
C MET A 269 -25.49 -20.21 -16.36
N GLY A 270 -26.62 -20.04 -17.04
CA GLY A 270 -27.81 -20.87 -16.89
C GLY A 270 -27.68 -22.20 -17.64
N ARG A 271 -28.67 -23.09 -17.45
CA ARG A 271 -28.72 -24.37 -18.16
C ARG A 271 -28.75 -24.16 -19.67
N ASP A 272 -27.95 -24.94 -20.38
CA ASP A 272 -27.80 -24.92 -21.84
C ASP A 272 -27.22 -23.62 -22.42
N GLU A 273 -26.79 -22.67 -21.58
CA GLU A 273 -26.03 -21.52 -22.04
C GLU A 273 -24.62 -21.92 -22.47
N GLU A 274 -24.10 -21.20 -23.45
CA GLU A 274 -22.77 -21.41 -24.01
C GLU A 274 -21.96 -20.12 -23.94
N VAL A 275 -20.71 -20.22 -23.51
CA VAL A 275 -19.76 -19.13 -23.55
C VAL A 275 -18.50 -19.57 -24.28
N VAL A 276 -17.92 -18.64 -25.05
CA VAL A 276 -16.72 -18.89 -25.85
C VAL A 276 -15.62 -17.95 -25.39
N PHE A 277 -14.52 -18.53 -24.94
CA PHE A 277 -13.31 -17.79 -24.59
C PHE A 277 -12.31 -17.89 -25.72
N ARG A 278 -11.82 -16.74 -26.19
CA ARG A 278 -10.76 -16.65 -27.19
C ARG A 278 -9.61 -15.84 -26.60
N GLY A 279 -8.41 -16.42 -26.65
CA GLY A 279 -7.20 -15.77 -26.18
C GLY A 279 -6.87 -14.58 -27.07
N ILE A 280 -6.29 -13.53 -26.49
CA ILE A 280 -5.62 -12.50 -27.29
C ILE A 280 -4.34 -13.16 -27.79
N VAL A 281 -4.35 -13.65 -29.04
CA VAL A 281 -3.15 -14.17 -29.68
C VAL A 281 -2.11 -13.04 -29.64
N ARG A 282 -1.05 -13.25 -28.85
CA ARG A 282 0.13 -12.40 -28.93
C ARG A 282 0.62 -12.55 -30.36
N ARG A 283 0.52 -11.48 -31.16
CA ARG A 283 1.27 -11.43 -32.42
C ARG A 283 2.74 -11.41 -32.01
N ASP A 284 3.34 -12.58 -31.92
CA ASP A 284 4.79 -12.73 -31.90
C ASP A 284 5.29 -12.28 -33.28
N GLY A 285 5.39 -10.96 -33.46
CA GLY A 285 5.56 -10.40 -34.80
C GLY A 285 5.52 -8.88 -34.85
N ALA A 286 6.18 -8.19 -33.92
CA ALA A 286 6.61 -6.80 -34.10
C ALA A 286 7.72 -6.39 -33.10
N ARG A 287 8.69 -7.28 -32.83
CA ARG A 287 10.01 -6.77 -32.44
C ARG A 287 10.68 -6.39 -33.75
N ALA A 288 10.59 -5.12 -34.13
CA ALA A 288 11.42 -4.59 -35.19
C ALA A 288 12.87 -5.03 -34.90
N PRO A 289 13.61 -5.59 -35.87
CA PRO A 289 15.02 -5.88 -35.66
C PRO A 289 15.64 -4.58 -35.16
N ALA A 290 16.33 -4.66 -34.02
CA ALA A 290 17.09 -3.55 -33.49
C ALA A 290 17.98 -3.05 -34.63
N GLU A 291 17.70 -1.84 -35.10
CA GLU A 291 18.50 -1.15 -36.09
C GLU A 291 19.94 -1.17 -35.56
N ALA A 292 20.83 -1.87 -36.28
CA ALA A 292 22.21 -2.02 -35.88
C ALA A 292 22.77 -0.62 -35.62
N PRO A 293 23.50 -0.40 -34.51
CA PRO A 293 24.07 0.91 -34.22
C PRO A 293 24.95 1.32 -35.40
N THR A 294 24.51 2.33 -36.15
CA THR A 294 25.29 3.01 -37.17
C THR A 294 26.59 3.45 -36.51
N ALA A 295 27.68 2.79 -36.88
CA ALA A 295 29.01 3.14 -36.41
C ALA A 295 29.26 4.63 -36.72
N LEU A 296 29.48 5.42 -35.68
CA LEU A 296 29.97 6.78 -35.82
C LEU A 296 31.26 6.75 -36.64
N PRO A 297 31.38 7.57 -37.70
CA PRO A 297 32.61 7.64 -38.47
C PRO A 297 33.76 8.11 -37.57
N ALA A 298 34.84 7.34 -37.61
CA ALA A 298 36.08 7.63 -36.91
C ALA A 298 36.66 9.00 -37.33
N ASP A 299 37.26 9.64 -36.33
CA ASP A 299 37.98 10.91 -36.34
C ASP A 299 38.50 11.40 -37.70
N ALA A 300 38.14 12.66 -38.00
CA ALA A 300 38.80 13.47 -39.01
C ALA A 300 40.26 13.77 -38.59
N PRO A 301 41.23 13.72 -39.52
CA PRO A 301 42.62 14.01 -39.21
C PRO A 301 42.81 15.48 -38.82
N LYS A 302 43.50 15.70 -37.69
CA LYS A 302 44.06 17.02 -37.34
C LYS A 302 45.08 17.41 -38.40
N ASN A 303 44.83 18.53 -39.07
CA ASN A 303 45.78 19.15 -39.97
C ASN A 303 46.92 19.84 -39.18
N PRO A 304 48.10 19.96 -39.80
CA PRO A 304 49.40 20.26 -39.16
C PRO A 304 49.54 21.68 -38.60
#